data_AF-A0A2W7QU03-F1
#
_entry.id   AF-A0A2W7QU03-F1
#
_cell.length_a   1.000
_cell.length_b   1.000
_cell.length_c   1.000
_cell.angle_alpha   90.00
_cell.angle_beta   90.00
_cell.angle_gamma   90.00
#
_symmetry.space_group_name_H-M   'P 1'
#
loop_
_entity.id
_entity.type
_entity.pdbx_description
1 polymer ?
#
loop_
_entity_poly.entity_id
_entity_poly.type
_entity_poly.pdbx_seq_one_letter_code
_entity_poly.pdbx_strand_id
1 'polypeptide(L)'
;MAHLELDATPTGYVLHQVSGAGSQLLERFDTDTQGTRKLLATLHQRLDGDATSAGIVLADGHDADAVLRLRDAITGDQDASPALKSFAAELGRSGERMPDA
;
A
#
# COMPACT_ATOMS: atom_id res chain seq x y z
N MET A 1 -4.97 -18.09 -0.61
CA MET A 1 -5.46 -16.72 -0.90
C MET A 1 -4.23 -15.87 -1.10
N ALA A 2 -4.10 -15.23 -2.26
CA ALA A 2 -3.01 -14.27 -2.48
C ALA A 2 -3.41 -12.92 -1.90
N HIS A 3 -2.45 -12.16 -1.38
CA HIS A 3 -2.65 -10.79 -0.94
C HIS A 3 -1.49 -9.92 -1.45
N LEU A 4 -1.73 -8.61 -1.49
CA LEU A 4 -0.68 -7.66 -1.82
C LEU A 4 -0.04 -7.20 -0.52
N GLU A 5 1.27 -7.28 -0.44
CA GLU A 5 2.04 -6.72 0.66
C GLU A 5 2.78 -5.49 0.16
N LEU A 6 2.59 -4.38 0.85
CA LEU A 6 3.22 -3.10 0.53
C LEU A 6 4.24 -2.76 1.61
N ASP A 7 5.49 -2.72 1.21
CA ASP A 7 6.60 -2.29 2.05
C ASP A 7 6.90 -0.82 1.76
N ALA A 8 6.60 0.04 2.73
CA ALA A 8 6.86 1.47 2.64
C ALA A 8 8.20 1.76 3.31
N THR A 9 9.20 2.13 2.51
CA THR A 9 10.56 2.45 2.98
C THR A 9 10.84 3.94 2.79
N PRO A 10 11.82 4.52 3.49
CA PRO A 10 12.24 5.91 3.23
C PRO A 10 12.71 6.14 1.79
N THR A 11 13.19 5.08 1.12
CA THR A 11 13.69 5.13 -0.27
C THR A 11 12.62 4.90 -1.33
N GLY A 12 11.44 4.38 -0.98
CA GLY A 12 10.43 4.00 -1.94
C GLY A 12 9.39 3.04 -1.38
N TYR A 13 8.39 2.75 -2.20
CA TYR A 13 7.38 1.72 -1.94
C TYR A 13 7.68 0.48 -2.75
N VAL A 14 7.63 -0.69 -2.10
CA VAL A 14 7.86 -1.97 -2.75
C VAL A 14 6.60 -2.80 -2.63
N LEU A 15 6.06 -3.22 -3.77
CA LEU A 15 4.84 -4.01 -3.82
C LEU A 15 5.21 -5.48 -4.07
N HIS A 16 4.79 -6.34 -3.15
CA HIS A 16 4.90 -7.78 -3.24
C HIS A 16 3.51 -8.42 -3.43
N GLN A 17 3.47 -9.52 -4.15
CA GLN A 17 2.33 -10.43 -4.18
C GLN A 17 2.68 -11.65 -3.34
N VAL A 18 2.01 -11.78 -2.20
CA VAL A 18 2.20 -12.91 -1.28
C VAL A 18 1.12 -13.94 -1.56
N SER A 19 1.53 -15.15 -1.91
CA SER A 19 0.65 -16.28 -2.24
C SER A 19 1.09 -17.53 -1.50
N GLY A 20 0.32 -18.62 -1.60
CA GLY A 20 0.71 -19.91 -1.02
C GLY A 20 2.04 -20.48 -1.57
N ALA A 21 2.51 -19.97 -2.71
CA ALA A 21 3.81 -20.32 -3.30
C ALA A 21 4.99 -19.48 -2.78
N GLY A 22 4.74 -18.41 -2.02
CA GLY A 22 5.75 -17.47 -1.53
C GLY A 22 5.41 -16.00 -1.83
N SER A 23 6.37 -15.12 -1.56
CA SER A 23 6.30 -13.69 -1.87
C SER A 23 7.02 -13.40 -3.19
N GLN A 24 6.35 -12.71 -4.11
CA GLN A 24 6.90 -12.28 -5.39
C GLN A 24 6.95 -10.76 -5.46
N LEU A 25 8.11 -10.21 -5.80
CA LEU A 25 8.23 -8.79 -6.13
C LEU A 25 7.46 -8.45 -7.39
N LEU A 26 6.48 -7.55 -7.27
CA LEU A 26 5.74 -7.00 -8.39
C LEU A 26 6.46 -5.79 -8.96
N GLU A 27 6.62 -4.75 -8.14
CA GLU A 27 7.13 -3.46 -8.62
C GLU A 27 7.70 -2.61 -7.47
N ARG A 28 8.55 -1.66 -7.82
CA ARG A 28 9.14 -0.68 -6.90
C ARG A 28 8.82 0.72 -7.39
N PHE A 29 8.46 1.59 -6.47
CA PHE A 29 8.05 2.96 -6.74
C PHE A 29 8.85 3.91 -5.87
N ASP A 30 9.20 5.07 -6.40
CA ASP A 30 9.78 6.14 -5.62
C ASP A 30 8.74 6.78 -4.68
N THR A 31 9.23 7.45 -3.62
CA THR A 31 8.39 8.23 -2.70
C THR A 31 7.95 9.58 -3.26
N ASP A 32 8.44 9.97 -4.44
CA ASP A 32 7.99 11.18 -5.13
C ASP A 32 6.50 11.10 -5.53
N THR A 33 5.91 12.25 -5.83
CA THR A 33 4.55 12.39 -6.37
C THR A 33 4.29 11.44 -7.54
N GLN A 34 5.22 11.32 -8.50
CA GLN A 34 5.03 10.44 -9.64
C GLN A 34 5.07 8.96 -9.25
N GLY A 35 5.99 8.58 -8.36
CA GLY A 35 6.10 7.20 -7.88
C GLY A 35 4.86 6.78 -7.09
N THR A 36 4.39 7.66 -6.21
CA THR A 36 3.15 7.46 -5.44
C THR A 36 1.93 7.30 -6.35
N ARG A 37 1.79 8.14 -7.39
CA ARG A 37 0.69 8.01 -8.37
C ARG A 37 0.75 6.71 -9.15
N LYS A 38 1.94 6.26 -9.56
CA LYS A 38 2.12 4.97 -10.23
C LYS A 38 1.74 3.81 -9.31
N LEU A 39 2.15 3.86 -8.04
CA LEU A 39 1.75 2.89 -7.03
C LEU A 39 0.24 2.81 -6.90
N LEU A 40 -0.45 3.95 -6.77
CA LEU A 40 -1.91 3.99 -6.71
C LEU A 40 -2.52 3.34 -7.94
N ALA A 41 -2.11 3.75 -9.15
CA ALA A 41 -2.61 3.16 -10.39
C ALA A 41 -2.39 1.64 -10.45
N THR A 42 -1.24 1.14 -10.00
CA THR A 42 -0.95 -0.29 -9.93
C THR A 42 -1.86 -0.99 -8.91
N LEU A 43 -2.07 -0.41 -7.73
CA LEU A 43 -2.99 -0.97 -6.73
C LEU A 43 -4.43 -1.00 -7.26
N HIS A 44 -4.86 0.05 -7.95
CA HIS A 44 -6.16 0.10 -8.64
C HIS A 44 -6.32 -1.04 -9.64
N GLN A 45 -5.37 -1.17 -10.56
CA GLN A 45 -5.39 -2.22 -11.59
C GLN A 45 -5.43 -3.62 -10.97
N ARG A 46 -4.71 -3.83 -9.85
CA ARG A 46 -4.67 -5.12 -9.17
C ARG A 46 -5.93 -5.41 -8.37
N LEU A 47 -6.51 -4.41 -7.72
CA LEU A 47 -7.74 -4.58 -6.94
C LEU A 47 -9.00 -4.66 -7.81
N ASP A 48 -8.99 -4.02 -8.98
CA ASP A 48 -10.12 -3.99 -9.91
C ASP A 48 -10.04 -5.14 -10.92
N GLY A 49 -8.84 -5.44 -11.43
CA GLY A 49 -8.63 -6.43 -12.49
C GLY A 49 -8.37 -7.85 -12.00
N ASP A 50 -7.93 -8.03 -10.75
CA ASP A 50 -7.60 -9.35 -10.22
C ASP A 50 -8.73 -9.83 -9.30
N ALA A 51 -9.43 -10.89 -9.70
CA ALA A 51 -10.44 -11.59 -8.90
C ALA A 51 -9.90 -12.17 -7.58
N THR A 52 -8.62 -11.93 -7.28
CA THR A 52 -8.10 -12.13 -5.95
C THR A 52 -8.78 -11.12 -5.03
N SER A 53 -9.58 -11.61 -4.10
CA SER A 53 -10.00 -10.90 -2.88
C SER A 53 -8.79 -10.61 -1.96
N ALA A 54 -7.69 -10.15 -2.56
CA ALA A 54 -6.43 -9.81 -1.96
C ALA A 54 -6.65 -8.51 -1.20
N GLY A 55 -6.71 -8.59 0.13
CA GLY A 55 -6.42 -7.43 0.94
C GLY A 55 -5.03 -6.88 0.60
N ILE A 56 -4.85 -5.58 0.81
CA ILE A 56 -3.52 -4.97 0.85
C ILE A 56 -3.10 -4.97 2.31
N VAL A 57 -1.88 -5.43 2.58
CA VAL A 57 -1.29 -5.47 3.91
C VAL A 57 -0.01 -4.64 3.89
N LEU A 58 0.26 -3.88 4.93
CA LEU A 58 1.57 -3.24 5.11
C LEU A 58 2.59 -4.27 5.60
N ALA A 59 3.79 -4.24 5.04
CA ALA A 59 4.90 -5.00 5.58
C ALA A 59 5.28 -4.52 7.00
N ASP A 60 5.85 -5.44 7.78
CA ASP A 60 6.41 -5.13 9.11
C ASP A 60 7.70 -4.30 8.95
N GLY A 61 7.88 -3.26 9.78
CA GLY A 61 9.03 -2.36 9.70
C GLY A 61 8.89 -1.21 8.68
N HIS A 62 7.66 -0.90 8.26
CA HIS A 62 7.38 0.24 7.38
C HIS A 62 7.77 1.59 8.02
N ASP A 63 8.14 2.52 7.17
CA ASP A 63 8.39 3.92 7.54
C ASP A 63 7.06 4.67 7.72
N ALA A 64 6.86 5.23 8.91
CA ALA A 64 5.62 5.91 9.28
C ALA A 64 5.33 7.13 8.39
N ASP A 65 6.36 7.86 7.96
CA ASP A 65 6.21 9.06 7.13
C ASP A 65 5.82 8.69 5.69
N ALA A 66 6.42 7.64 5.13
CA ALA A 66 6.02 7.05 3.86
C ALA A 66 4.58 6.52 3.91
N VAL A 67 4.18 5.86 5.00
CA VAL A 67 2.79 5.39 5.19
C VAL A 67 1.80 6.56 5.29
N LEU A 68 2.14 7.64 5.99
CA LEU A 68 1.30 8.83 6.08
C LEU A 68 1.12 9.50 4.72
N ARG A 69 2.20 9.64 3.94
CA ARG A 69 2.13 10.17 2.56
C ARG A 69 1.25 9.31 1.67
N LEU A 70 1.40 8.00 1.76
CA LEU A 70 0.58 7.07 1.01
C LEU A 70 -0.90 7.18 1.41
N ARG A 71 -1.20 7.26 2.70
CA ARG A 71 -2.57 7.47 3.21
C ARG A 71 -3.16 8.75 2.64
N ASP A 72 -2.41 9.84 2.67
CA ASP A 72 -2.85 11.15 2.14
C ASP A 72 -3.13 11.05 0.64
N ALA A 73 -2.23 10.41 -0.11
CA ALA A 73 -2.39 10.18 -1.54
C ALA A 73 -3.63 9.35 -1.88
N ILE A 74 -3.90 8.26 -1.17
CA ILE A 74 -5.12 7.44 -1.37
C ILE A 74 -6.37 8.23 -0.98
N THR A 75 -6.31 9.02 0.10
CA THR A 75 -7.45 9.81 0.59
C THR A 75 -7.80 10.95 -0.36
N GLY A 76 -6.78 11.56 -0.98
CA GLY A 76 -6.93 12.59 -2.00
C GLY A 76 -7.33 12.05 -3.37
N ASP A 77 -7.18 10.74 -3.61
CA ASP A 77 -7.57 10.11 -4.85
C ASP A 77 -9.09 9.90 -4.91
N GLN A 78 -9.74 10.62 -5.83
CA GLN A 78 -11.20 10.61 -6.01
C GLN A 78 -11.69 9.29 -6.62
N ASP A 79 -10.84 8.65 -7.43
CA ASP A 79 -11.14 7.39 -8.12
C ASP A 79 -10.95 6.18 -7.20
N ALA A 80 -10.27 6.35 -6.05
CA ALA A 80 -9.92 5.28 -5.12
C ALA A 80 -11.08 4.32 -4.85
N SER A 81 -10.86 3.06 -5.23
CA SER A 81 -11.78 1.96 -4.99
C SER A 81 -12.07 1.82 -3.49
N PRO A 82 -13.23 1.30 -3.09
CA PRO A 82 -13.59 1.13 -1.68
C PRO A 82 -12.56 0.30 -0.89
N ALA A 83 -11.90 -0.67 -1.54
CA ALA A 83 -10.80 -1.43 -0.94
C ALA A 83 -9.57 -0.55 -0.61
N LEU A 84 -9.21 0.39 -1.48
CA LEU A 84 -8.13 1.35 -1.23
C LEU A 84 -8.48 2.32 -0.11
N LYS A 85 -9.71 2.82 -0.09
CA LYS A 85 -10.20 3.68 1.00
C LYS A 85 -10.18 2.94 2.34
N SER A 86 -10.57 1.66 2.34
CA SER A 86 -10.46 0.81 3.53
C SER A 86 -9.00 0.63 3.95
N PHE A 87 -8.11 0.35 3.01
CA PHE A 87 -6.68 0.23 3.27
C PHE A 87 -6.11 1.52 3.87
N ALA A 88 -6.40 2.69 3.30
CA ALA A 88 -5.99 3.99 3.84
C ALA A 88 -6.50 4.22 5.28
N ALA A 89 -7.71 3.77 5.60
CA ALA A 89 -8.22 3.83 6.97
C ALA A 89 -7.43 2.90 7.92
N GLU A 90 -6.95 1.74 7.44
CA GLU A 90 -6.09 0.84 8.19
C GLU A 90 -4.65 1.38 8.34
N LEU A 91 -4.13 2.10 7.34
CA LEU A 91 -2.87 2.84 7.42
C LEU A 91 -2.91 3.85 8.57
N GLY A 92 -4.02 4.59 8.71
CA GLY A 92 -4.21 5.56 9.79
C GLY A 92 -4.13 4.93 11.19
N ARG A 93 -4.75 3.76 11.39
CA ARG A 93 -4.66 3.04 12.68
C ARG A 93 -3.28 2.47 12.98
N SER A 94 -2.53 2.11 11.94
CA SER A 94 -1.19 1.54 12.08
C SER A 94 -0.13 2.63 12.34
N GLY A 95 -0.25 3.79 11.69
CA GLY A 95 0.62 4.95 11.92
C GLY A 95 0.34 5.73 13.22
N GLU A 96 -0.86 5.61 13.81
CA GLU A 96 -1.20 6.22 15.10
C GLU A 96 -0.66 5.45 16.32
N ARG A 97 -0.10 4.25 16.14
CA ARG A 97 0.59 3.51 17.21
C ARG A 97 2.07 3.91 17.31
N MET A 98 2.34 5.17 17.64
CA MET A 98 3.54 5.50 18.42
C MET A 98 3.09 5.82 19.85
N PRO A 99 3.32 4.93 20.84
CA PRO A 99 3.30 5.36 22.23
C PRO A 99 4.51 6.27 22.43
N ASP A 100 4.23 7.54 22.72
CA ASP A 100 5.17 8.45 23.38
C ASP A 100 5.54 7.81 24.73
N ALA A 101 6.74 7.24 24.83
CA ALA A 101 7.30 6.66 26.07
C ALA A 101 8.82 6.83 26.11
#